data_AF-A0A6B3FUD0-F1
#
_entry.id   AF-A0A6B3FUD0-F1
#
_cell.length_a   1.000
_cell.length_b   1.000
_cell.length_c   1.000
_cell.angle_alpha   90.00
_cell.angle_beta   90.00
_cell.angle_gamma   90.00
#
_symmetry.space_group_name_H-M   'P 1'
#
loop_
_entity.id
_entity.type
_entity.pdbx_description
1 polymer ?
#
loop_
_entity_poly.entity_id
_entity_poly.type
_entity_poly.pdbx_seq_one_letter_code
_entity_poly.pdbx_strand_id
1 'polypeptide(L)'
;MDDLARHADDLAALPPSCGPVRLVAVDGHAGSGKSTFAARLAAALGGAPVLHLDDLATHEELFGWTGRLREQVLGPLSRGECARYAPYDWTERRFGPARALEPAPVVLVEGVGAGRREVRPWLAALCWMELDRETSWER
;
A
#
# COMPACT_ATOMS: atom_id res chain seq x y z
N MET A 1 11.61 -16.97 12.16
CA MET A 1 12.17 -15.78 11.49
C MET A 1 12.35 -16.00 9.98
N ASP A 2 12.24 -17.24 9.50
CA ASP A 2 12.58 -17.68 8.13
C ASP A 2 11.52 -17.35 7.06
N ASP A 3 10.24 -17.31 7.44
CA ASP A 3 9.15 -17.23 6.46
C ASP A 3 8.98 -15.84 5.84
N LEU A 4 9.11 -14.77 6.63
CA LEU A 4 8.96 -13.40 6.13
C LEU A 4 10.10 -13.00 5.18
N ALA A 5 11.34 -13.44 5.47
CA ALA A 5 12.50 -13.17 4.62
C ALA A 5 12.33 -13.85 3.26
N ARG A 6 11.93 -15.13 3.25
CA ARG A 6 11.62 -15.86 2.02
C ARG A 6 10.50 -15.17 1.21
N HIS A 7 9.43 -14.73 1.87
CA HIS A 7 8.36 -13.99 1.19
C HIS A 7 8.87 -12.66 0.60
N ALA A 8 9.75 -11.95 1.30
CA ALA A 8 10.36 -10.73 0.79
C ALA A 8 11.21 -11.01 -0.46
N ASP A 9 12.02 -12.08 -0.44
CA ASP A 9 12.83 -12.51 -1.59
C ASP A 9 11.94 -12.88 -2.79
N ASP A 10 10.89 -13.67 -2.56
CA ASP A 10 9.92 -14.07 -3.59
C ASP A 10 9.26 -12.82 -4.23
N LEU A 11 8.86 -11.83 -3.42
CA LEU A 11 8.28 -10.58 -3.89
C LEU A 11 9.28 -9.71 -4.67
N ALA A 12 10.53 -9.64 -4.21
CA ALA A 12 11.60 -8.90 -4.89
C ALA A 12 11.97 -9.52 -6.24
N ALA A 13 11.80 -10.84 -6.39
CA ALA A 13 12.08 -11.57 -7.63
C ALA A 13 10.99 -11.45 -8.70
N LEU A 14 9.78 -10.98 -8.37
CA LEU A 14 8.69 -10.80 -9.33
C LEU A 14 9.07 -9.85 -10.47
N PRO A 15 8.41 -9.89 -11.63
CA PRO A 15 8.54 -8.83 -12.62
C PRO A 15 7.95 -7.50 -12.08
N PRO A 16 8.51 -6.33 -12.45
CA PRO A 16 7.86 -5.04 -12.22
C PRO A 16 6.46 -4.98 -12.81
N SER A 17 5.56 -4.22 -12.17
CA SER A 17 4.12 -4.14 -12.51
C SER A 17 3.60 -2.72 -12.70
N CYS A 18 4.36 -1.72 -12.23
CA CYS A 18 4.05 -0.30 -12.34
C CYS A 18 5.28 0.41 -12.91
N GLY A 19 5.52 0.25 -14.21
CA GLY A 19 6.76 0.70 -14.84
C GLY A 19 7.98 -0.03 -14.26
N PRO A 20 9.01 0.67 -13.74
CA PRO A 20 10.16 0.03 -13.11
C PRO A 20 9.87 -0.52 -11.70
N VAL A 21 8.69 -0.23 -11.13
CA VAL A 21 8.33 -0.56 -9.74
C VAL A 21 7.56 -1.88 -9.67
N ARG A 22 7.88 -2.73 -8.68
CA ARG A 22 7.01 -3.83 -8.23
C ARG A 22 6.06 -3.29 -7.18
N LEU A 23 4.79 -3.14 -7.54
CA LEU A 23 3.79 -2.67 -6.58
C LEU A 23 3.18 -3.87 -5.85
N VAL A 24 3.35 -3.94 -4.53
CA VAL A 24 2.82 -5.04 -3.73
C VAL A 24 1.75 -4.51 -2.80
N ALA A 25 0.56 -5.08 -2.87
CA ALA A 25 -0.54 -4.69 -1.98
C ALA A 25 -0.54 -5.51 -0.70
N VAL A 26 -0.86 -4.88 0.43
CA VAL A 26 -1.21 -5.52 1.69
C VAL A 26 -2.66 -5.13 2.02
N ASP A 27 -3.60 -6.06 1.86
CA ASP A 27 -5.04 -5.84 2.06
C ASP A 27 -5.58 -6.77 3.16
N GLY A 28 -6.81 -6.54 3.60
CA GLY A 28 -7.43 -7.20 4.75
C GLY A 28 -8.33 -6.23 5.54
N HIS A 29 -9.19 -6.77 6.39
CA HIS A 29 -10.15 -5.97 7.18
C HIS A 29 -9.48 -4.97 8.13
N ALA A 30 -10.19 -3.91 8.52
CA ALA A 30 -9.71 -2.99 9.54
C ALA A 30 -9.32 -3.75 10.83
N GLY A 31 -8.19 -3.38 11.44
CA GLY A 31 -7.69 -4.07 12.63
C GLY A 31 -6.95 -5.40 12.37
N SER A 32 -6.79 -5.86 11.13
CA SER A 32 -6.14 -7.16 10.82
C SER A 32 -4.61 -7.18 10.96
N GLY A 33 -4.00 -6.09 11.42
CA GLY A 33 -2.54 -5.99 11.55
C GLY A 33 -1.79 -5.69 10.25
N LYS A 34 -2.49 -5.32 9.15
CA LYS A 34 -1.87 -4.91 7.86
C LYS A 34 -0.71 -3.95 8.03
N SER A 35 -0.90 -2.84 8.75
CA SER A 35 0.14 -1.81 8.89
C SER A 35 1.37 -2.35 9.64
N THR A 36 1.17 -3.21 10.64
CA THR A 36 2.27 -3.91 11.33
C THR A 36 2.99 -4.88 10.41
N PHE A 37 2.26 -5.67 9.63
CA PHE A 37 2.84 -6.60 8.66
C PHE A 37 3.59 -5.85 7.55
N ALA A 38 2.99 -4.80 6.98
CA ALA A 38 3.60 -3.97 5.94
C ALA A 38 4.91 -3.33 6.42
N ALA A 39 4.97 -2.82 7.66
CA ALA A 39 6.21 -2.27 8.21
C ALA A 39 7.31 -3.33 8.36
N ARG A 40 6.96 -4.54 8.79
CA ARG A 40 7.91 -5.67 8.90
C ARG A 40 8.38 -6.15 7.52
N LEU A 41 7.47 -6.23 6.57
CA LEU A 41 7.76 -6.61 5.19
C LEU A 41 8.65 -5.56 4.51
N ALA A 42 8.36 -4.26 4.72
CA ALA A 42 9.20 -3.16 4.25
C ALA A 42 10.64 -3.27 4.77
N ALA A 43 10.80 -3.57 6.06
CA ALA A 43 12.12 -3.79 6.65
C ALA A 43 12.85 -5.00 6.04
N ALA A 44 12.14 -6.11 5.82
CA ALA A 44 12.70 -7.29 5.16
C ALA A 44 13.09 -7.03 3.69
N LEU A 45 12.40 -6.12 3.02
CA LEU A 45 12.68 -5.64 1.66
C LEU A 45 13.74 -4.52 1.62
N GLY A 46 14.55 -4.35 2.67
CA GLY A 46 15.62 -3.35 2.71
C GLY A 46 15.14 -1.91 2.89
N GLY A 47 13.97 -1.71 3.52
CA GLY A 47 13.40 -0.38 3.76
C GLY A 47 12.50 0.12 2.62
N ALA A 48 11.75 -0.78 1.97
CA ALA A 48 10.84 -0.42 0.89
C ALA A 48 9.80 0.63 1.34
N PRO A 49 9.50 1.66 0.53
CA PRO A 49 8.48 2.64 0.86
C PRO A 49 7.09 2.02 1.03
N VAL A 50 6.31 2.55 1.98
CA VAL A 50 4.93 2.13 2.24
C VAL A 50 3.99 3.32 2.01
N LEU A 51 3.03 3.14 1.12
CA LEU A 51 1.89 4.04 0.94
C LEU A 51 0.70 3.53 1.75
N HIS A 52 0.17 4.37 2.62
CA HIS A 52 -1.05 4.09 3.37
C HIS A 52 -2.27 4.62 2.59
N LEU A 53 -3.23 3.76 2.24
CA LEU A 53 -4.42 4.20 1.52
C LEU A 53 -5.28 5.17 2.33
N ASP A 54 -5.19 5.13 3.66
CA ASP A 54 -5.85 6.09 4.55
C ASP A 54 -5.31 7.51 4.38
N ASP A 55 -4.09 7.70 3.86
CA ASP A 55 -3.58 9.02 3.48
C ASP A 55 -4.33 9.58 2.25
N LEU A 56 -4.94 8.69 1.46
CA LEU A 56 -5.70 9.04 0.25
C LEU A 56 -7.21 8.92 0.45
N ALA A 57 -7.73 8.38 1.54
CA ALA A 57 -9.15 8.41 1.81
C ALA A 57 -9.55 9.74 2.50
N THR A 58 -10.83 10.11 2.43
CA THR A 58 -11.36 11.23 3.23
C THR A 58 -12.65 10.80 3.93
N HIS A 59 -13.18 11.63 4.84
CA HIS A 59 -14.49 11.38 5.45
C HIS A 59 -15.63 11.27 4.42
N GLU A 60 -15.55 12.06 3.35
CA GLU A 60 -16.54 12.10 2.27
C GLU A 60 -16.34 10.98 1.24
N GLU A 61 -15.09 10.54 1.07
CA GLU A 61 -14.68 9.59 0.03
C GLU A 61 -13.89 8.41 0.62
N LEU A 62 -14.49 7.71 1.60
CA LEU A 62 -13.87 6.55 2.25
C LEU A 62 -13.34 5.50 1.26
N PHE A 63 -14.00 5.35 0.11
CA PHE A 63 -13.62 4.43 -0.96
C PHE A 63 -13.41 5.10 -2.33
N GLY A 64 -13.47 6.43 -2.39
CA GLY A 64 -13.35 7.24 -3.61
C GLY A 64 -11.90 7.63 -3.98
N TRP A 65 -10.93 7.08 -3.25
CA TRP A 65 -9.52 7.45 -3.34
C TRP A 65 -8.78 6.98 -4.61
N THR A 66 -9.39 6.09 -5.41
CA THR A 66 -8.70 5.44 -6.55
C THR A 66 -8.24 6.42 -7.63
N GLY A 67 -8.99 7.51 -7.86
CA GLY A 67 -8.59 8.56 -8.78
C GLY A 67 -7.31 9.25 -8.32
N ARG A 68 -7.27 9.67 -7.06
CA ARG A 68 -6.10 10.29 -6.42
C ARG A 68 -4.90 9.34 -6.40
N LEU A 69 -5.09 8.06 -6.06
CA LEU A 69 -4.03 7.05 -6.13
C LEU A 69 -3.45 6.97 -7.55
N ARG A 70 -4.30 6.89 -8.57
CA ARG A 70 -3.85 6.77 -9.96
C ARG A 70 -3.06 7.99 -10.42
N GLU A 71 -3.61 9.18 -10.20
CA GLU A 71 -3.04 10.43 -10.71
C GLU A 71 -1.77 10.84 -9.97
N GLN A 72 -1.78 10.75 -8.64
CA GLN A 72 -0.71 11.28 -7.79
C GLN A 72 0.41 10.28 -7.54
N VAL A 73 0.13 8.97 -7.63
CA VAL A 73 1.07 7.92 -7.27
C VAL A 73 1.36 6.95 -8.42
N LEU A 74 0.36 6.19 -8.88
CA LEU A 74 0.62 5.11 -9.85
C LEU A 74 1.13 5.65 -11.19
N GLY A 75 0.58 6.77 -11.67
CA GLY A 75 1.02 7.43 -12.89
C GLY A 75 2.52 7.79 -12.84
N PRO A 76 2.97 8.63 -11.89
CA PRO A 76 4.39 8.95 -11.72
C PRO A 76 5.29 7.71 -11.53
N LEU A 77 4.94 6.79 -10.63
CA LEU A 77 5.74 5.59 -10.40
C LEU A 77 5.88 4.74 -11.67
N SER A 78 4.82 4.63 -12.47
CA SER A 78 4.84 3.90 -13.74
C SER A 78 5.80 4.47 -14.79
N ARG A 79 6.19 5.74 -14.64
CA ARG A 79 7.21 6.40 -15.47
C ARG A 79 8.59 6.44 -14.81
N GLY A 80 8.73 5.86 -13.61
CA GLY A 80 9.95 5.97 -12.82
C GLY A 80 10.17 7.36 -12.24
N GLU A 81 9.10 8.13 -12.03
CA GLU A 81 9.14 9.48 -11.49
C GLU A 81 8.73 9.49 -10.01
N CYS A 82 9.23 10.47 -9.25
CA CYS A 82 8.80 10.76 -7.89
C CYS A 82 7.30 11.10 -7.85
N ALA A 83 6.53 10.33 -7.09
CA ALA A 83 5.14 10.62 -6.80
C ALA A 83 5.02 11.70 -5.72
N ARG A 84 3.94 12.48 -5.77
CA ARG A 84 3.64 13.50 -4.76
C ARG A 84 2.16 13.45 -4.42
N TYR A 85 1.85 13.17 -3.16
CA TYR A 85 0.49 13.09 -2.65
C TYR A 85 0.34 13.86 -1.35
N ALA A 86 -0.85 14.39 -1.08
CA ALA A 86 -1.14 15.05 0.18
C ALA A 86 -1.88 14.07 1.09
N PRO A 87 -1.31 13.71 2.26
CA PRO A 87 -1.98 12.83 3.21
C PRO A 87 -3.17 13.56 3.85
N TYR A 88 -4.28 12.85 4.00
CA TYR A 88 -5.46 13.36 4.67
C TYR A 88 -5.30 13.29 6.19
N ASP A 89 -5.43 14.43 6.87
CA ASP A 89 -5.48 14.47 8.32
C ASP A 89 -6.92 14.18 8.78
N TRP A 90 -7.11 13.03 9.42
CA TRP A 90 -8.41 12.58 9.90
C TRP A 90 -8.92 13.38 11.11
N THR A 91 -8.04 14.04 11.86
CA THR A 91 -8.41 14.88 13.00
C THR A 91 -8.84 16.26 12.52
N GLU A 92 -8.02 16.88 11.66
CA GLU A 92 -8.26 18.22 11.13
C GLU A 92 -9.20 18.23 9.90
N ARG A 93 -9.55 17.06 9.39
CA ARG A 93 -10.45 16.83 8.24
C ARG A 93 -10.04 17.57 6.97
N ARG A 94 -8.74 17.63 6.71
CA ARG A 94 -8.17 18.32 5.55
C ARG A 94 -6.90 17.64 5.10
N PHE A 95 -6.50 17.87 3.85
CA PHE A 95 -5.18 17.47 3.40
C PHE A 95 -4.09 18.30 4.07
N GLY A 96 -3.03 17.62 4.50
CA GLY A 96 -1.80 18.23 4.96
C GLY A 96 -0.85 18.59 3.80
N PRO A 97 0.38 18.99 4.13
CA PRO A 97 1.43 19.24 3.14
C PRO A 97 1.75 17.99 2.31
N ALA A 98 2.05 18.18 1.01
CA ALA A 98 2.40 17.08 0.12
C ALA A 98 3.67 16.35 0.58
N ARG A 99 3.64 15.01 0.51
CA ARG A 99 4.76 14.11 0.72
C ARG A 99 5.27 13.56 -0.61
N ALA A 100 6.58 13.37 -0.69
CA ALA A 100 7.22 12.71 -1.82
C ALA A 100 7.26 11.19 -1.59
N LEU A 101 7.09 10.43 -2.66
CA LEU A 101 7.29 8.99 -2.69
C LEU A 101 8.17 8.66 -3.90
N GLU A 102 9.45 8.42 -3.62
CA GLU A 102 10.41 8.06 -4.64
C GLU A 102 10.13 6.67 -5.21
N PRO A 103 10.34 6.43 -6.51
CA PRO A 103 10.29 5.10 -7.08
C PRO A 103 11.37 4.22 -6.44
N ALA A 104 11.01 2.99 -6.11
CA ALA A 104 11.89 1.99 -5.53
C ALA A 104 11.67 0.63 -6.24
N PRO A 105 12.62 -0.32 -6.15
CA PRO A 105 12.45 -1.64 -6.75
C PRO A 105 11.16 -2.35 -6.33
N VAL A 106 10.75 -2.15 -5.07
CA VAL A 106 9.45 -2.55 -4.51
C VAL A 106 8.84 -1.35 -3.78
N VAL A 107 7.54 -1.13 -3.98
CA VAL A 107 6.73 -0.18 -3.20
C VAL A 107 5.53 -0.93 -2.64
N LEU A 108 5.29 -0.81 -1.34
CA LEU A 108 4.12 -1.40 -0.69
C LEU A 108 2.95 -0.41 -0.70
N VAL A 109 1.75 -0.90 -0.97
CA VAL A 109 0.49 -0.16 -0.79
C VAL A 109 -0.35 -0.93 0.21
N GLU A 110 -0.68 -0.32 1.34
CA GLU A 110 -1.43 -0.98 2.40
C GLU A 110 -2.71 -0.23 2.71
N GLY A 111 -3.77 -0.99 3.00
CA GLY A 111 -5.04 -0.46 3.47
C GLY A 111 -6.22 -1.25 2.94
N VAL A 112 -7.41 -0.95 3.47
CA VAL A 112 -8.63 -1.64 3.07
C VAL A 112 -8.93 -1.35 1.61
N GLY A 113 -8.97 -2.41 0.80
CA GLY A 113 -9.22 -2.32 -0.63
C GLY A 113 -7.96 -2.10 -1.48
N ALA A 114 -6.75 -2.31 -0.94
CA ALA A 114 -5.52 -2.31 -1.72
C ALA A 114 -5.52 -3.37 -2.85
N GLY A 115 -6.28 -4.46 -2.69
CA GLY A 115 -6.47 -5.51 -3.69
C GLY A 115 -7.68 -5.30 -4.62
N ARG A 116 -8.34 -4.14 -4.59
CA ARG A 116 -9.56 -3.90 -5.39
C ARG A 116 -9.28 -3.92 -6.90
N ARG A 117 -10.33 -4.19 -7.67
CA ARG A 117 -10.27 -4.39 -9.13
C ARG A 117 -9.55 -3.27 -9.88
N GLU A 118 -9.72 -2.03 -9.45
CA GLU A 118 -9.11 -0.84 -10.06
C GLU A 118 -7.60 -0.77 -9.85
N VAL A 119 -7.09 -1.37 -8.77
CA VAL A 119 -5.67 -1.39 -8.40
C VAL A 119 -4.96 -2.63 -8.95
N ARG A 120 -5.66 -3.78 -9.05
CA ARG A 120 -5.08 -5.07 -9.50
C ARG A 120 -4.22 -4.99 -10.76
N PRO A 121 -4.56 -4.23 -11.83
CA PRO A 121 -3.72 -4.15 -13.02
C PRO A 121 -2.30 -3.59 -12.78
N TRP A 122 -2.09 -2.91 -11.65
CA TRP A 122 -0.82 -2.30 -11.28
C TRP A 122 0.00 -3.17 -10.32
N LEU A 123 -0.58 -4.25 -9.78
CA LEU A 123 0.04 -5.06 -8.72
C LEU A 123 0.90 -6.18 -9.29
N ALA A 124 2.10 -6.33 -8.73
CA ALA A 124 2.93 -7.52 -8.90
C ALA A 124 2.42 -8.65 -8.00
N ALA A 125 1.95 -8.32 -6.80
CA ALA A 125 1.39 -9.26 -5.83
C ALA A 125 0.40 -8.60 -4.87
N LEU A 126 -0.39 -9.44 -4.21
CA LEU A 126 -1.32 -9.08 -3.15
C LEU A 126 -1.12 -10.03 -1.96
N CYS A 127 -0.77 -9.47 -0.80
CA CYS A 127 -0.80 -10.15 0.48
C CYS A 127 -2.15 -9.86 1.16
N TRP A 128 -2.96 -10.91 1.37
CA TRP A 128 -4.22 -10.80 2.10
C TRP A 128 -4.01 -11.16 3.57
N MET A 129 -4.34 -10.21 4.45
CA MET A 129 -4.32 -10.39 5.91
C MET A 129 -5.68 -10.87 6.37
N GLU A 130 -5.77 -12.16 6.63
CA GLU A 130 -6.92 -12.79 7.25
C GLU A 130 -6.93 -12.49 8.76
N LEU A 131 -8.06 -12.01 9.27
CA LEU A 131 -8.37 -12.09 10.70
C LEU A 131 -9.12 -13.38 10.91
N ASP A 132 -8.74 -14.17 11.92
CA ASP A 132 -9.60 -15.25 12.34
C ASP A 132 -10.98 -14.67 12.75
N ARG A 133 -12.05 -15.42 12.45
CA ARG A 133 -13.42 -14.95 12.71
C ARG A 133 -13.73 -14.82 14.20
N GLU A 134 -13.04 -15.55 15.07
CA GLU A 134 -13.30 -15.54 16.52
C GLU A 134 -12.84 -14.23 17.17
N THR A 135 -11.66 -13.72 16.81
CA THR A 135 -11.09 -12.48 17.38
C THR A 135 -11.78 -11.21 16.84
N SER A 136 -12.51 -11.30 15.72
CA SER A 136 -13.19 -10.15 15.09
C SER A 136 -14.43 -9.65 15.87
N TRP A 137 -15.01 -10.46 16.75
CA TRP A 137 -16.24 -10.12 17.50
C TRP A 137 -16.00 -9.82 18.99
N GLU A 138 -14.75 -9.95 19.47
CA GLU A 138 -14.39 -9.71 20.88
C GLU A 138 -13.83 -8.29 21.15
N ARG A 139 -13.88 -7.39 20.17
CA ARG A 139 -13.47 -5.98 20.30
C ARG A 139 -14.59 -5.04 19.87
#